data_AF-A0A924DAW2-F1
#
_entry.id   AF-A0A924DAW2-F1
#
_cell.length_a   1.000
_cell.length_b   1.000
_cell.length_c   1.000
_cell.angle_alpha   90.00
_cell.angle_beta   90.00
_cell.angle_gamma   90.00
#
_symmetry.space_group_name_H-M   'P 1'
#
loop_
_entity.id
_entity.type
_entity.pdbx_description
1 polymer ?
#
loop_
_entity_poly.entity_id
_entity_poly.type
_entity_poly.pdbx_seq_one_letter_code
_entity_poly.pdbx_strand_id
1 'polypeptide(L)'
;MNSKKAQIHRWRPLIKEQLLKVNGENRPALDFLQQSQLSGFLITENRDFILASLNALKWVGDETSLASIEVLSEGYGRTRNDNQVQMAAIDTLSVLKSRLEEKERSDFLLRPSVAPVEPDSFLRPVSAPSQEEPATLLRAVNGSSDEVQ
;
A
#
# COMPACT_ATOMS: atom_id res chain seq x y z
N MET A 1 9.33 14.80 -28.94
CA MET A 1 9.21 15.29 -27.54
C MET A 1 7.76 15.53 -27.05
N ASN A 2 6.70 15.11 -27.76
CA ASN A 2 5.31 15.47 -27.39
C ASN A 2 4.48 14.37 -26.69
N SER A 3 4.96 13.13 -26.60
CA SER A 3 4.16 12.01 -26.09
C SER A 3 3.97 12.02 -24.56
N LYS A 4 5.00 12.42 -23.79
CA LYS A 4 4.93 12.43 -22.31
C LYS A 4 4.01 13.51 -21.74
N LYS A 5 3.93 14.70 -22.39
CA LYS A 5 3.00 15.77 -21.96
C LYS A 5 1.53 15.38 -22.15
N ALA A 6 1.22 14.66 -23.22
CA ALA A 6 -0.13 14.15 -23.48
C ALA A 6 -0.56 13.10 -22.43
N GLN A 7 0.38 12.25 -22.00
CA GLN A 7 0.12 11.30 -20.91
C GLN A 7 -0.16 12.01 -19.59
N ILE A 8 0.62 13.02 -19.18
CA ILE A 8 0.39 13.69 -17.88
C ILE A 8 -1.02 14.31 -17.77
N HIS A 9 -1.55 14.89 -18.86
CA HIS A 9 -2.91 15.46 -18.86
C HIS A 9 -4.01 14.41 -18.73
N ARG A 10 -3.79 13.20 -19.28
CA ARG A 10 -4.77 12.11 -19.23
C ARG A 10 -4.97 11.56 -17.81
N TRP A 11 -3.95 11.64 -16.95
CA TRP A 11 -3.96 11.01 -15.63
C TRP A 11 -4.35 11.98 -14.50
N ARG A 12 -4.31 13.30 -14.74
CA ARG A 12 -4.75 14.32 -13.76
C ARG A 12 -6.15 14.08 -13.16
N PRO A 13 -7.20 13.78 -13.93
CA PRO A 13 -8.52 13.53 -13.35
C PRO A 13 -8.57 12.22 -12.57
N LEU A 14 -7.90 11.16 -13.05
CA LEU A 14 -7.81 9.86 -12.38
C LEU A 14 -7.10 9.96 -11.02
N ILE A 15 -6.03 10.75 -10.94
CA ILE A 15 -5.30 10.95 -9.67
C ILE A 15 -6.15 11.75 -8.68
N LYS A 16 -6.88 12.78 -9.14
CA LYS A 16 -7.81 13.53 -8.27
C LYS A 16 -8.95 12.65 -7.76
N GLU A 17 -9.53 11.81 -8.63
CA GLU A 17 -10.63 10.91 -8.25
C GLU A 17 -10.15 9.81 -7.28
N GLN A 18 -8.96 9.25 -7.52
CA GLN A 18 -8.33 8.29 -6.60
C GLN A 18 -8.01 8.94 -5.25
N LEU A 19 -7.44 10.14 -5.23
CA LEU A 19 -7.18 10.88 -3.99
C LEU A 19 -8.47 11.21 -3.22
N LEU A 20 -9.57 11.46 -3.92
CA LEU A 20 -10.88 11.70 -3.29
C LEU A 20 -11.48 10.41 -2.69
N LYS A 21 -11.27 9.26 -3.35
CA LYS A 21 -11.76 7.94 -2.89
C LYS A 21 -10.95 7.35 -1.74
N VAL A 22 -9.65 7.63 -1.63
CA VAL A 22 -8.79 7.10 -0.56
C VAL A 22 -9.14 7.68 0.84
N ASN A 23 -9.96 8.73 0.91
CA ASN A 23 -10.47 9.27 2.18
C ASN A 23 -11.50 8.38 2.90
N GLY A 24 -11.96 7.27 2.30
CA GLY A 24 -12.96 6.38 2.89
C GLY A 24 -12.45 4.95 3.14
N GLU A 25 -11.85 4.73 4.32
CA GLU A 25 -11.75 3.48 5.12
C GLU A 25 -11.36 2.12 4.51
N ASN A 26 -11.22 1.94 3.20
CA ASN A 26 -10.84 0.65 2.64
C ASN A 26 -9.72 0.85 1.62
N ARG A 27 -8.48 0.60 2.07
CA ARG A 27 -7.27 0.77 1.26
C ARG A 27 -7.04 -0.51 0.46
N PRO A 28 -7.40 -0.59 -0.84
CA PRO A 28 -6.73 -1.58 -1.67
C PRO A 28 -5.24 -1.23 -1.60
N ALA A 29 -4.41 -2.17 -1.16
CA ALA A 29 -2.97 -2.05 -1.29
C ALA A 29 -2.72 -1.68 -2.76
N LEU A 30 -2.28 -0.44 -3.00
CA LEU A 30 -1.91 0.00 -4.34
C LEU A 30 -0.92 -1.02 -4.88
N ASP A 31 -1.22 -1.57 -6.05
CA ASP A 31 -0.43 -2.63 -6.66
C ASP A 31 1.03 -2.17 -6.79
N PHE A 32 1.98 -3.10 -6.68
CA PHE A 32 3.42 -2.84 -6.74
C PHE A 32 3.80 -2.03 -8.00
N LEU A 33 3.08 -2.26 -9.09
CA LEU A 33 3.21 -1.49 -10.33
C LEU A 33 2.84 0.00 -10.18
N GLN A 34 1.82 0.33 -9.39
CA GLN A 34 1.42 1.72 -9.15
C GLN A 34 2.41 2.43 -8.24
N GLN A 35 2.98 1.72 -7.25
CA GLN A 35 4.00 2.24 -6.35
C GLN A 35 5.30 2.57 -7.10
N SER A 36 5.75 1.64 -7.97
CA SER A 36 6.89 1.84 -8.87
C SER A 36 6.71 3.06 -9.79
N GLN A 37 5.49 3.33 -10.28
CA GLN A 37 5.26 4.51 -11.10
C GLN A 37 5.31 5.79 -10.27
N LEU A 38 4.78 5.78 -9.06
CA LEU A 38 4.83 6.92 -8.12
C LEU A 38 6.26 7.35 -7.78
N SER A 39 7.17 6.40 -7.55
CA SER A 39 8.58 6.72 -7.32
C SER A 39 9.26 7.28 -8.58
N GLY A 40 8.96 6.72 -9.76
CA GLY A 40 9.44 7.25 -11.04
C GLY A 40 8.95 8.69 -11.33
N PHE A 41 7.82 9.08 -10.76
CA PHE A 41 7.23 10.40 -10.94
C PHE A 41 7.93 11.51 -10.15
N LEU A 42 8.71 11.18 -9.11
CA LEU A 42 9.56 12.13 -8.38
C LEU A 42 10.68 12.73 -9.25
N ILE A 43 10.93 12.14 -10.43
CA ILE A 43 11.92 12.60 -11.42
C ILE A 43 11.32 13.64 -12.38
N THR A 44 10.01 13.90 -12.32
CA THR A 44 9.36 14.88 -13.21
C THR A 44 9.70 16.32 -12.83
N GLU A 45 9.60 17.25 -13.78
CA GLU A 45 9.93 18.68 -13.58
C GLU A 45 8.77 19.50 -12.98
N ASN A 46 7.62 18.90 -12.74
CA ASN A 46 6.45 19.63 -12.29
C ASN A 46 6.38 19.66 -10.75
N ARG A 47 6.69 20.82 -10.18
CA ARG A 47 6.66 21.08 -8.72
C ARG A 47 5.37 20.61 -8.04
N ASP A 48 4.21 21.03 -8.54
CA ASP A 48 2.91 20.70 -7.93
C ASP A 48 2.70 19.19 -7.90
N PHE A 49 3.21 18.49 -8.90
CA PHE A 49 3.11 17.06 -9.01
C PHE A 49 4.07 16.32 -8.08
N ILE A 50 5.28 16.85 -7.86
CA ILE A 50 6.21 16.35 -6.84
C ILE A 50 5.57 16.49 -5.45
N LEU A 51 5.02 17.65 -5.13
CA LEU A 51 4.35 17.88 -3.84
C LEU A 51 3.15 16.95 -3.63
N ALA A 52 2.32 16.76 -4.66
CA ALA A 52 1.20 15.82 -4.61
C ALA A 52 1.68 14.37 -4.44
N SER A 53 2.74 13.98 -5.14
CA SER A 53 3.35 12.64 -5.02
C SER A 53 3.94 12.41 -3.62
N LEU A 54 4.65 13.38 -3.05
CA LEU A 54 5.18 13.31 -1.69
C LEU A 54 4.04 13.15 -0.66
N ASN A 55 2.96 13.92 -0.81
CA ASN A 55 1.81 13.78 0.06
C ASN A 55 1.13 12.40 -0.09
N ALA A 56 1.00 11.88 -1.31
CA ALA A 56 0.49 10.53 -1.53
C ALA A 56 1.38 9.47 -0.88
N LEU A 57 2.71 9.59 -0.99
CA LEU A 57 3.67 8.66 -0.38
C LEU A 57 3.59 8.62 1.15
N LYS A 58 3.28 9.76 1.80
CA LYS A 58 2.98 9.79 3.25
C LYS A 58 1.84 8.83 3.61
N TRP A 59 0.87 8.65 2.74
CA TRP A 59 -0.28 7.77 2.99
C TRP A 59 0.01 6.32 2.63
N VAL A 60 0.69 6.08 1.50
CA VAL A 60 0.99 4.74 0.99
C VAL A 60 1.99 4.00 1.89
N GLY A 61 3.08 4.64 2.32
CA GLY A 61 4.09 3.96 3.13
C GLY A 61 5.10 3.12 2.34
N ASP A 62 5.40 3.49 1.09
CA ASP A 62 6.32 2.72 0.23
C ASP A 62 7.79 2.94 0.62
N GLU A 63 8.44 1.87 1.06
CA GLU A 63 9.84 1.84 1.49
C GLU A 63 10.81 2.06 0.32
N THR A 64 10.45 1.63 -0.90
CA THR A 64 11.33 1.77 -2.07
C THR A 64 11.54 3.23 -2.48
N SER A 65 10.63 4.11 -2.07
CA SER A 65 10.68 5.54 -2.34
C SER A 65 11.61 6.32 -1.39
N LEU A 66 12.06 5.71 -0.28
CA LEU A 66 12.86 6.38 0.76
C LEU A 66 14.12 7.02 0.22
N ALA A 67 14.91 6.29 -0.57
CA ALA A 67 16.15 6.81 -1.13
C ALA A 67 15.92 8.04 -2.03
N SER A 68 14.82 8.04 -2.79
CA SER A 68 14.47 9.20 -3.65
C SER A 68 14.03 10.41 -2.82
N ILE A 69 13.29 10.17 -1.73
CA ILE A 69 12.85 11.23 -0.82
C ILE A 69 14.02 11.81 -0.02
N GLU A 70 14.99 10.98 0.38
CA GLU A 70 16.23 11.42 1.04
C GLU A 70 17.01 12.39 0.14
N VAL A 71 17.24 12.03 -1.12
CA VAL A 71 17.88 12.91 -2.10
C VAL A 71 17.12 14.23 -2.28
N LEU A 72 15.79 14.20 -2.30
CA LEU A 72 14.96 15.41 -2.39
C LEU A 72 15.05 16.27 -1.13
N SER A 73 15.12 15.66 0.06
CA SER A 73 15.21 16.35 1.35
C SER A 73 16.54 17.06 1.53
N GLU A 74 17.62 16.50 1.00
CA GLU A 74 18.95 17.10 0.97
C GLU A 74 19.08 18.22 -0.08
N GLY A 75 18.03 18.43 -0.88
CA GLY A 75 18.02 19.45 -1.92
C GLY A 75 18.93 19.10 -3.09
N TYR A 76 19.11 17.83 -3.42
CA TYR A 76 19.88 17.44 -4.59
C TYR A 76 19.05 17.47 -5.89
N GLY A 77 19.75 17.59 -7.02
CA GLY A 77 19.15 17.55 -8.35
C GLY A 77 18.38 18.82 -8.71
N ARG A 78 17.20 18.64 -9.33
CA ARG A 78 16.42 19.72 -9.96
C ARG A 78 15.60 20.56 -8.97
N THR A 79 15.36 20.04 -7.78
CA THR A 79 14.57 20.67 -6.71
C THR A 79 15.44 21.41 -5.69
N ARG A 80 16.73 21.59 -5.98
CA ARG A 80 17.71 22.21 -5.06
C ARG A 80 17.33 23.59 -4.56
N ASN A 81 16.65 24.38 -5.39
CA ASN A 81 16.25 25.74 -5.04
C ASN A 81 14.81 25.84 -4.53
N ASP A 82 14.12 24.70 -4.35
CA ASP A 82 12.72 24.67 -3.97
C ASP A 82 12.54 24.23 -2.52
N ASN A 83 12.56 25.20 -1.62
CA ASN A 83 12.41 24.97 -0.17
C ASN A 83 11.08 24.27 0.18
N GLN A 84 10.00 24.50 -0.59
CA GLN A 84 8.73 23.84 -0.29
C GLN A 84 8.80 22.34 -0.56
N VAL A 85 9.45 21.94 -1.66
CA VAL A 85 9.64 20.52 -1.98
C VAL A 85 10.54 19.86 -0.95
N GLN A 86 11.60 20.52 -0.52
CA GLN A 86 12.50 20.01 0.52
C GLN A 86 11.79 19.81 1.85
N MET A 87 11.05 20.82 2.33
CA MET A 87 10.26 20.70 3.56
C MET A 87 9.22 19.57 3.46
N ALA A 88 8.51 19.48 2.35
CA ALA A 88 7.55 18.40 2.13
C ALA A 88 8.24 17.02 2.11
N ALA A 89 9.44 16.92 1.54
CA ALA A 89 10.23 15.69 1.53
C ALA A 89 10.69 15.30 2.94
N ILE A 90 11.22 16.25 3.73
CA ILE A 90 11.62 16.04 5.13
C ILE A 90 10.43 15.53 5.95
N ASP A 91 9.28 16.19 5.86
CA ASP A 91 8.07 15.76 6.57
C ASP A 91 7.63 14.36 6.14
N THR A 92 7.73 14.04 4.85
CA THR A 92 7.34 12.73 4.32
C THR A 92 8.27 11.64 4.84
N LEU A 93 9.56 11.92 4.85
CA LEU A 93 10.60 11.03 5.31
C LEU A 93 10.43 10.69 6.79
N SER A 94 10.15 11.69 7.63
CA SER A 94 9.87 11.48 9.06
C SER A 94 8.68 10.54 9.28
N VAL A 95 7.56 10.77 8.57
CA VAL A 95 6.37 9.91 8.69
C VAL A 95 6.65 8.49 8.20
N LEU A 96 7.39 8.33 7.10
CA LEU A 96 7.74 7.02 6.57
C LEU A 96 8.65 6.24 7.53
N LYS A 97 9.69 6.88 8.09
CA LYS A 97 10.59 6.23 9.07
C LYS A 97 9.83 5.76 10.30
N SER A 98 8.97 6.61 10.88
CA SER A 98 8.17 6.21 12.04
C SER A 98 7.23 5.03 11.73
N ARG A 99 6.66 4.96 10.52
CA ARG A 99 5.83 3.82 10.12
C ARG A 99 6.63 2.55 9.90
N LEU A 100 7.83 2.66 9.34
CA LEU A 100 8.71 1.53 9.09
C LEU A 100 9.20 0.94 10.42
N GLU A 101 9.58 1.78 11.38
CA GLU A 101 9.90 1.35 12.75
C GLU A 101 8.72 0.65 13.43
N GLU A 102 7.50 1.18 13.28
CA GLU A 102 6.30 0.56 13.87
C GLU A 102 5.98 -0.80 13.23
N LYS A 103 6.17 -0.91 11.92
CA LYS A 103 6.02 -2.16 11.18
C LYS A 103 7.06 -3.19 11.63
N GLU A 104 8.33 -2.80 11.76
CA GLU A 104 9.39 -3.68 12.28
C GLU A 104 9.09 -4.15 13.71
N ARG A 105 8.60 -3.27 14.58
CA ARG A 105 8.17 -3.67 15.94
C ARG A 105 6.99 -4.63 15.91
N SER A 106 5.99 -4.36 15.07
CA SER A 106 4.81 -5.21 14.92
C SER A 106 5.19 -6.61 14.41
N ASP A 107 6.05 -6.66 13.38
CA ASP A 107 6.57 -7.91 12.83
C ASP A 107 7.41 -8.68 13.86
N PHE A 108 8.14 -7.96 14.73
CA PHE A 108 8.90 -8.58 15.82
C PHE A 108 7.99 -9.20 16.89
N LEU A 109 6.90 -8.53 17.26
CA LEU A 109 5.93 -9.02 18.25
C LEU A 109 5.07 -10.18 17.74
N LEU A 110 4.89 -10.26 16.42
CA LEU A 110 4.08 -11.29 15.77
C LEU A 110 4.89 -12.47 15.23
N ARG A 111 6.21 -12.53 15.45
CA ARG A 111 6.92 -13.81 15.25
C ARG A 111 6.37 -14.77 16.31
N PRO A 112 5.59 -15.80 15.91
CA PRO A 112 5.27 -16.86 16.86
C PRO A 112 6.60 -17.34 17.39
N SER A 113 6.73 -17.45 18.71
CA SER A 113 7.83 -18.21 19.28
C SER A 113 7.70 -19.60 18.67
N VAL A 114 8.46 -19.86 17.60
CA VAL A 114 8.66 -21.19 17.08
C VAL A 114 9.50 -21.83 18.16
N ALA A 115 8.82 -22.36 19.16
CA ALA A 115 9.41 -23.30 20.09
C ALA A 115 10.16 -24.31 19.21
N PRO A 116 11.43 -24.62 19.51
CA PRO A 116 12.18 -25.59 18.75
C PRO A 116 11.36 -26.88 18.73
N VAL A 117 10.83 -27.22 17.56
CA VAL A 117 10.14 -28.47 17.35
C VAL A 117 11.22 -29.53 17.47
N GLU A 118 11.30 -30.16 18.65
CA GLU A 118 12.01 -31.42 18.75
C GLU A 118 11.40 -32.37 17.70
N PRO A 119 12.21 -32.95 16.81
CA PRO A 119 11.72 -33.83 15.79
C PRO A 119 11.44 -35.19 16.40
N ASP A 120 10.36 -35.32 17.18
CA ASP A 120 9.85 -36.65 17.47
C ASP A 120 8.37 -36.66 17.83
N SER A 121 7.67 -37.60 17.18
CA SER A 121 6.34 -38.05 17.53
C SER A 121 5.15 -37.21 17.04
N PHE A 122 4.99 -37.13 15.71
CA PHE A 122 3.65 -37.12 15.12
C PHE A 122 3.00 -38.50 15.34
N LEU A 123 2.54 -38.77 16.57
CA LEU A 123 1.53 -39.79 16.80
C LEU A 123 0.30 -39.38 15.99
N ARG A 124 0.07 -40.05 14.87
CA ARG A 124 -1.20 -39.96 14.16
C ARG A 124 -2.25 -40.66 15.01
N PRO A 125 -3.30 -39.98 15.51
CA PRO A 125 -4.50 -40.70 15.88
C PRO A 125 -5.06 -41.34 14.60
N VAL A 126 -5.02 -42.67 14.56
CA VAL A 126 -5.79 -43.49 13.62
C VAL A 126 -7.25 -43.28 13.97
N SER A 127 -7.91 -42.33 13.30
CA SER A 127 -9.38 -42.30 13.25
C SER A 127 -9.82 -43.08 12.04
N ALA A 128 -10.47 -44.21 12.31
CA ALA A 128 -11.12 -45.06 11.32
C ALA A 128 -12.16 -44.27 10.51
N PRO A 129 -12.44 -44.65 9.25
CA PRO A 129 -13.52 -44.04 8.48
C PRO A 129 -14.87 -44.45 9.09
N SER A 130 -15.50 -43.55 9.83
CA SER A 130 -16.94 -43.63 10.07
C SER A 130 -17.63 -43.09 8.83
N GLN A 131 -18.10 -44.03 8.02
CA GLN A 131 -18.96 -43.84 6.88
C GLN A 131 -20.32 -43.37 7.39
N GLU A 132 -20.50 -42.06 7.56
CA GLU A 132 -21.82 -41.45 7.75
C GLU A 132 -22.15 -40.56 6.55
N GLU A 133 -23.34 -40.80 6.03
CA GLU A 133 -23.88 -40.27 4.79
C GLU A 133 -23.98 -38.74 4.81
N PRO A 134 -23.71 -38.05 3.67
CA PRO A 134 -23.87 -36.62 3.54
C PRO A 134 -25.37 -36.24 3.47
N ALA A 135 -26.04 -36.22 4.61
CA ALA A 135 -27.34 -35.60 4.75
C ALA A 135 -27.20 -34.07 4.74
N THR A 136 -27.24 -33.51 3.53
CA THR A 136 -28.13 -32.40 3.21
C THR A 136 -27.98 -31.13 4.07
N LEU A 137 -26.91 -30.36 3.84
CA LEU A 137 -26.92 -28.92 4.13
C LEU A 137 -27.47 -28.15 2.92
N LEU A 138 -28.76 -28.35 2.61
CA LEU A 138 -29.56 -27.39 1.84
C LEU A 138 -29.97 -26.27 2.80
N ARG A 139 -29.19 -25.18 2.85
CA ARG A 139 -29.75 -23.91 3.36
C ARG A 139 -30.53 -23.28 2.23
N ALA A 140 -31.84 -23.18 2.47
CA ALA A 140 -32.81 -22.52 1.63
C ALA A 140 -32.32 -21.13 1.21
N VAL A 141 -32.28 -20.92 -0.10
CA VAL A 141 -32.44 -19.60 -0.70
C VAL A 141 -33.83 -19.11 -0.29
N ASN A 142 -33.95 -17.99 0.41
CA ASN A 142 -35.21 -17.26 0.56
C ASN A 142 -34.96 -15.83 1.07
N GLY A 143 -35.58 -14.85 0.39
CA GLY A 143 -35.56 -13.42 0.67
C GLY A 143 -34.83 -12.65 -0.43
N SER A 144 -35.38 -12.26 -1.58
CA SER A 144 -36.73 -11.75 -1.92
C SER A 144 -37.20 -10.63 -1.01
N SER A 145 -36.72 -9.42 -1.26
CA SER A 145 -37.30 -8.12 -0.88
C SER A 145 -36.46 -7.05 -1.57
N ASP A 146 -36.96 -6.00 -2.19
CA ASP A 146 -38.29 -5.66 -2.68
C ASP A 146 -38.01 -4.49 -3.63
N GLU A 147 -38.60 -4.54 -4.82
CA GLU A 147 -38.52 -3.49 -5.82
C GLU A 147 -39.59 -2.45 -5.46
N VAL A 148 -39.19 -1.25 -5.01
CA VAL A 148 -40.11 -0.14 -4.80
C VAL A 148 -39.84 0.93 -5.86
N GLN A 149 -40.91 1.18 -6.60
CA GLN A 149 -41.07 2.15 -7.69
C GLN A 149 -40.75 3.60 -7.28
#